data_AF-A0A349EBD3-F1
#
_entry.id   AF-A0A349EBD3-F1
#
_cell.length_a   1.000
_cell.length_b   1.000
_cell.length_c   1.000
_cell.angle_alpha   90.00
_cell.angle_beta   90.00
_cell.angle_gamma   90.00
#
_symmetry.space_group_name_H-M   'P 1'
#
loop_
_entity.id
_entity.type
_entity.pdbx_description
1 polymer ?
#
loop_
_entity_poly.entity_id
_entity_poly.type
_entity_poly.pdbx_seq_one_letter_code
_entity_poly.pdbx_strand_id
1 'polypeptide(L)'
;MPKKRLSSLPVKLIDLNAGAREMTVDTQGAELAIGTHFFRAQTGGMSYTFKTRLIKRGGDKDSPDETSYYQFKYPNLIRFSQLRDSVRIGLDDWQDIQASFFMEDAIQLQGEVVDISTTGTKIKFEKDFDTKA
;
A
#
# COMPACT_ATOMS: atom_id res chain seq x y z
N MET A 1 -8.81 23.76 16.41
CA MET A 1 -7.51 23.24 15.93
C MET A 1 -7.75 22.48 14.64
N PRO A 2 -7.08 22.81 13.52
CA PRO A 2 -7.25 22.06 12.28
C PRO A 2 -6.79 20.61 12.48
N LYS A 3 -7.63 19.64 12.14
CA LYS A 3 -7.27 18.21 12.19
C LYS A 3 -6.10 17.98 11.25
N LYS A 4 -4.96 17.52 11.78
CA LYS A 4 -3.80 17.10 10.98
C LYS A 4 -4.28 15.97 10.05
N ARG A 5 -4.37 16.24 8.75
CA ARG A 5 -4.67 15.21 7.75
C ARG A 5 -3.53 14.20 7.76
N LEU A 6 -3.87 12.94 7.99
CA LEU A 6 -2.92 11.84 7.89
C LEU A 6 -2.71 11.58 6.39
N SER A 7 -1.49 11.78 5.90
CA SER A 7 -1.12 11.46 4.52
C SER A 7 -0.31 10.16 4.52
N SER A 8 -0.51 9.35 3.48
CA SER A 8 0.33 8.19 3.16
C SER A 8 0.98 8.40 1.81
N LEU A 9 2.23 7.99 1.70
CA LEU A 9 3.02 8.12 0.47
C LEU A 9 3.57 6.74 0.11
N PRO A 10 3.51 6.32 -1.16
CA PRO A 10 4.17 5.09 -1.60
C PRO A 10 5.68 5.28 -1.52
N VAL A 11 6.38 4.24 -1.04
CA VAL A 11 7.84 4.22 -0.94
C VAL A 11 8.35 2.84 -1.32
N LYS A 12 9.61 2.74 -1.72
CA LYS A 12 10.27 1.47 -2.05
C LYS A 12 11.44 1.23 -1.10
N LEU A 13 11.50 0.05 -0.50
CA LEU A 13 12.70 -0.43 0.16
C LEU A 13 13.69 -0.87 -0.93
N ILE A 14 14.85 -0.21 -1.01
CA ILE A 14 15.83 -0.44 -2.08
C ILE A 14 17.11 -1.12 -1.60
N ASP A 15 17.46 -0.99 -0.32
CA ASP A 15 18.66 -1.64 0.24
C ASP A 15 18.51 -1.94 1.74
N LEU A 16 19.23 -2.96 2.20
CA LEU A 16 19.30 -3.44 3.58
C LEU A 16 20.75 -3.71 3.98
N ASN A 17 21.28 -2.89 4.89
CA ASN A 17 22.60 -3.08 5.48
C ASN A 17 22.48 -3.72 6.87
N ALA A 18 22.70 -5.03 6.95
CA ALA A 18 22.62 -5.79 8.19
C ALA A 18 23.69 -5.40 9.22
N GLY A 19 24.91 -5.06 8.76
CA GLY A 19 26.03 -4.68 9.63
C GLY A 19 25.78 -3.35 10.34
N ALA A 20 25.32 -2.34 9.60
CA ALA A 20 24.95 -1.04 10.16
C ALA A 20 23.57 -1.02 10.83
N ARG A 21 22.74 -2.05 10.58
CA ARG A 21 21.32 -2.11 10.96
C ARG A 21 20.53 -0.94 10.39
N GLU A 22 20.73 -0.69 9.09
CA GLU A 22 20.15 0.42 8.35
C GLU A 22 19.45 -0.07 7.08
N MET A 23 18.36 0.61 6.72
CA MET A 23 17.62 0.36 5.50
C MET A 23 17.51 1.64 4.68
N THR A 24 17.56 1.49 3.36
CA THR A 24 17.46 2.60 2.42
C THR A 24 16.11 2.55 1.72
N VAL A 25 15.42 3.68 1.73
CA VAL A 25 14.07 3.85 1.18
C VAL A 25 14.09 4.94 0.12
N ASP A 26 13.61 4.61 -1.08
CA ASP A 26 13.27 5.58 -2.12
C ASP A 26 11.84 6.07 -1.91
N THR A 27 11.67 7.39 -1.83
CA THR A 27 10.40 8.06 -1.56
C THR A 27 9.73 8.59 -2.83
N GLN A 28 10.24 8.23 -4.01
CA GLN A 28 9.69 8.63 -5.31
C GLN A 28 9.50 10.15 -5.43
N GLY A 29 10.47 10.91 -4.91
CA GLY A 29 10.47 12.38 -4.94
C GLY A 29 9.76 13.04 -3.76
N ALA A 30 9.16 12.29 -2.83
CA ALA A 30 8.55 12.89 -1.63
C ALA A 30 9.61 13.25 -0.58
N GLU A 31 9.52 14.46 -0.01
CA GLU A 31 10.39 14.86 1.09
C GLU A 31 9.89 14.35 2.44
N LEU A 32 10.77 13.70 3.18
CA LEU A 32 10.49 13.24 4.54
C LEU A 32 11.17 14.13 5.58
N ALA A 33 10.40 14.55 6.58
CA ALA A 33 10.92 15.27 7.73
C ALA A 33 11.84 14.37 8.56
N ILE A 34 12.80 14.93 9.29
CA ILE A 34 13.61 14.15 10.24
C ILE A 34 12.71 13.69 11.40
N GLY A 35 12.70 12.38 11.67
CA GLY A 35 11.92 11.84 12.79
C GLY A 35 11.50 10.39 12.65
N THR A 36 10.52 10.00 13.45
CA THR A 36 9.94 8.65 13.42
C THR A 36 8.84 8.57 12.37
N HIS A 37 8.91 7.56 11.51
CA HIS A 37 7.95 7.29 10.45
C HIS A 37 7.30 5.94 10.66
N PHE A 38 6.05 5.82 10.20
CA PHE A 38 5.29 4.59 10.19
C PHE A 38 5.32 4.01 8.78
N PHE A 39 5.66 2.73 8.70
CA PHE A 39 5.70 1.99 7.45
C PHE A 39 4.64 0.91 7.49
N ARG A 40 4.00 0.70 6.35
CA ARG A 40 3.13 -0.44 6.07
C ARG A 40 3.58 -1.06 4.76
N ALA A 41 3.75 -2.37 4.76
CA ALA A 41 3.98 -3.16 3.56
C ALA A 41 2.96 -4.29 3.51
N GLN A 42 2.59 -4.72 2.31
CA GLN A 42 1.73 -5.88 2.11
C GLN A 42 2.35 -6.78 1.06
N THR A 43 2.52 -8.07 1.40
CA THR A 43 3.05 -9.08 0.47
C THR A 43 2.57 -10.46 0.89
N GLY A 44 2.27 -11.32 -0.09
CA GLY A 44 1.79 -12.69 0.16
C GLY A 44 0.51 -12.75 1.02
N GLY A 45 -0.35 -11.73 0.93
CA GLY A 45 -1.55 -11.61 1.77
C GLY A 45 -1.27 -11.17 3.21
N MET A 46 -0.02 -11.04 3.65
CA MET A 46 0.34 -10.54 4.98
C MET A 46 0.49 -9.02 4.97
N SER A 47 0.09 -8.38 6.06
CA SER A 47 0.33 -6.96 6.32
C SER A 47 1.41 -6.81 7.37
N TYR A 48 2.45 -6.05 7.04
CA TYR A 48 3.56 -5.71 7.92
C TYR A 48 3.45 -4.25 8.32
N THR A 49 3.63 -3.94 9.60
CA THR A 49 3.66 -2.57 10.11
C THR A 49 4.81 -2.41 11.10
N PHE A 50 5.52 -1.30 10.98
CA PHE A 50 6.59 -0.95 11.90
C PHE A 50 6.79 0.56 11.96
N LYS A 51 7.49 1.01 12.98
CA LYS A 51 7.93 2.39 13.12
C LYS A 51 9.44 2.43 13.25
N THR A 52 10.06 3.41 12.62
CA THR A 52 11.51 3.59 12.70
C THR A 52 11.91 5.04 12.49
N ARG A 53 13.16 5.37 12.82
CA ARG A 53 13.69 6.73 12.77
C ARG A 53 14.51 6.94 11.50
N LEU A 54 14.23 8.05 10.82
CA LEU A 54 15.06 8.57 9.74
C LEU A 54 16.40 9.05 10.29
N ILE A 55 17.51 8.59 9.71
CA ILE A 55 18.87 8.95 10.08
C ILE A 55 19.31 10.15 9.25
N LYS A 56 19.29 10.00 7.92
CA LYS A 56 19.69 11.04 6.97
C LYS A 56 19.02 10.85 5.61
N ARG A 57 18.92 11.95 4.87
CA ARG A 57 18.72 11.92 3.42
C ARG A 57 20.05 11.56 2.77
N GLY A 58 20.03 10.59 1.87
CA GLY A 58 21.13 10.27 0.98
C GLY A 58 20.81 10.74 -0.44
N GLY A 59 21.86 10.97 -1.21
CA GLY A 59 21.82 11.72 -2.46
C GLY A 59 22.70 12.96 -2.32
N ASP A 60 23.61 13.15 -3.26
CA ASP A 60 24.49 14.31 -3.29
C ASP A 60 23.66 15.56 -3.61
N LYS A 61 23.88 16.66 -2.87
CA LYS A 61 23.18 17.92 -3.16
C LYS A 61 23.59 18.50 -4.52
N ASP A 62 24.72 18.03 -5.05
CA ASP A 62 25.36 18.58 -6.25
C ASP A 62 25.13 17.71 -7.51
N SER A 63 24.40 16.59 -7.40
CA SER A 63 24.05 15.74 -8.55
C SER A 63 22.57 15.86 -8.91
N PRO A 64 22.21 16.55 -10.01
CA PRO A 64 20.82 16.74 -10.42
C PRO A 64 20.11 15.45 -10.86
N ASP A 65 20.84 14.34 -11.06
CA ASP A 65 20.31 13.05 -11.53
C ASP A 65 20.13 12.01 -10.41
N GLU A 66 20.53 12.30 -9.16
CA GLU A 66 20.37 11.32 -8.07
C GLU A 66 18.96 11.37 -7.47
N THR A 67 18.23 10.25 -7.63
CA THR A 67 16.95 10.03 -6.96
C THR A 67 17.18 10.09 -5.45
N SER A 68 16.52 11.03 -4.77
CA SER A 68 16.69 11.21 -3.33
C SER A 68 16.27 9.95 -2.56
N TYR A 69 17.21 9.33 -1.86
CA TYR A 69 16.94 8.19 -1.00
C TYR A 69 17.08 8.59 0.47
N TYR A 70 16.48 7.80 1.35
CA TYR A 70 16.42 8.09 2.77
C TYR A 70 16.88 6.88 3.57
N GLN A 71 17.82 7.10 4.48
CA GLN A 71 18.36 6.04 5.33
C GLN A 71 17.67 6.04 6.68
N PHE A 72 17.15 4.88 7.05
CA PHE A 72 16.46 4.64 8.30
C PHE A 72 17.18 3.58 9.11
N LYS A 73 17.03 3.62 10.45
CA LYS A 73 17.41 2.48 11.29
C LYS A 73 16.51 1.29 11.03
N TYR A 74 16.98 0.09 11.32
CA TYR A 74 16.10 -1.06 11.43
C TYR A 74 15.05 -0.84 12.54
N PRO A 75 13.80 -1.24 12.31
CA PRO A 75 12.80 -1.20 13.35
C PRO A 75 13.14 -2.20 14.47
N ASN A 76 12.91 -1.78 15.71
CA ASN A 76 13.07 -2.67 16.87
C ASN A 76 11.93 -3.69 17.01
N LEU A 77 10.81 -3.45 16.32
CA LEU A 77 9.65 -4.32 16.32
C LEU A 77 8.95 -4.21 14.96
N ILE A 78 8.74 -5.36 14.33
CA ILE A 78 7.87 -5.51 13.16
C ILE A 78 6.65 -6.30 13.61
N ARG A 79 5.46 -5.73 13.38
CA ARG A 79 4.19 -6.44 13.55
C ARG A 79 3.74 -6.95 12.21
N PHE A 80 3.34 -8.21 12.16
CA PHE A 80 2.70 -8.78 10.99
C PHE A 80 1.32 -9.30 11.36
N SER A 81 0.38 -9.23 10.44
CA SER A 81 -0.94 -9.83 10.57
C SER A 81 -1.41 -10.42 9.24
N GLN A 82 -2.12 -11.53 9.33
CA GLN A 82 -2.94 -12.06 8.26
C GLN A 82 -4.37 -12.10 8.81
N LEU A 83 -5.27 -11.35 8.16
CA LEU A 83 -6.66 -11.23 8.58
C LEU A 83 -7.60 -12.08 7.72
N ARG A 84 -7.12 -12.64 6.61
CA ARG A 84 -7.94 -13.50 5.75
C ARG A 84 -8.07 -14.89 6.37
N ASP A 85 -9.30 -15.38 6.40
CA ASP A 85 -9.65 -16.75 6.78
C ASP A 85 -9.57 -17.72 5.60
N SER A 86 -9.46 -17.21 4.37
CA SER A 86 -9.41 -17.99 3.14
C SER A 86 -8.39 -17.43 2.14
N VAL A 87 -7.84 -18.32 1.30
CA VAL A 87 -6.99 -17.95 0.17
C VAL A 87 -7.84 -17.32 -0.92
N ARG A 88 -7.33 -16.22 -1.49
CA ARG A 88 -7.94 -15.55 -2.65
C ARG A 88 -7.14 -15.84 -3.90
N ILE A 89 -7.84 -16.24 -4.96
CA ILE A 89 -7.31 -16.43 -6.30
C ILE A 89 -7.58 -15.12 -7.05
N GLY A 90 -6.53 -14.43 -7.46
CA GLY A 90 -6.63 -13.27 -8.34
C GLY A 90 -7.01 -13.71 -9.75
N LEU A 91 -7.86 -12.94 -10.40
CA LEU A 91 -8.38 -13.21 -11.74
C LEU A 91 -7.90 -12.16 -12.75
N ASP A 92 -6.77 -11.48 -12.45
CA ASP A 92 -6.24 -10.39 -13.28
C ASP A 92 -5.96 -10.82 -14.73
N ASP A 93 -5.60 -12.10 -14.93
CA ASP A 93 -5.38 -12.70 -16.25
C ASP A 93 -6.69 -13.19 -16.91
N TRP A 94 -7.79 -13.31 -16.15
CA TRP A 94 -9.07 -13.93 -16.54
C TRP A 94 -10.21 -12.92 -16.37
N GLN A 95 -10.27 -11.93 -17.26
CA GLN A 95 -11.26 -10.83 -17.25
C GLN A 95 -12.70 -11.24 -17.68
N ASP A 96 -12.97 -12.54 -17.77
CA ASP A 96 -14.17 -13.06 -18.39
C ASP A 96 -15.34 -13.23 -17.41
N ILE A 97 -15.10 -13.08 -16.10
CA ILE A 97 -16.12 -13.33 -15.08
C ILE A 97 -16.83 -12.02 -14.73
N GLN A 98 -18.01 -11.83 -15.34
CA GLN A 98 -18.89 -10.71 -15.08
C GLN A 98 -19.77 -10.97 -13.86
N ALA A 99 -19.91 -9.97 -12.99
CA ALA A 99 -20.84 -9.96 -11.87
C ALA A 99 -22.00 -9.00 -12.18
N SER A 100 -23.23 -9.46 -11.96
CA SER A 100 -24.42 -8.61 -12.01
C SER A 100 -24.94 -8.38 -10.59
N PHE A 101 -25.03 -7.11 -10.19
CA PHE A 101 -25.62 -6.71 -8.92
C PHE A 101 -27.02 -6.16 -9.18
N PHE A 102 -28.02 -6.73 -8.51
CA PHE A 102 -29.42 -6.32 -8.62
C PHE A 102 -29.80 -5.52 -7.38
N MET A 103 -30.22 -4.28 -7.57
CA MET A 103 -30.81 -3.44 -6.51
C MET A 103 -32.33 -3.48 -6.58
N GLU A 104 -33.00 -3.17 -5.46
CA GLU A 104 -34.47 -3.24 -5.32
C GLU A 104 -35.22 -2.46 -6.42
N ASP A 105 -34.63 -1.41 -6.97
CA ASP A 105 -35.22 -0.54 -8.02
C ASP A 105 -34.93 -1.00 -9.46
N ALA A 106 -34.65 -2.29 -9.69
CA ALA A 106 -34.32 -2.87 -11.01
C ALA A 106 -33.06 -2.29 -11.69
N ILE A 107 -32.23 -1.54 -10.96
CA ILE A 107 -30.93 -1.09 -11.45
C ILE A 107 -29.97 -2.29 -11.42
N GLN A 108 -29.53 -2.71 -12.60
CA GLN A 108 -28.50 -3.72 -12.78
C GLN A 108 -27.14 -3.04 -12.92
N LEU A 109 -26.22 -3.38 -12.01
CA LEU A 109 -24.82 -2.96 -12.13
C LEU A 109 -24.00 -4.12 -12.64
N GLN A 110 -23.27 -3.87 -13.73
CA GLN A 110 -22.27 -4.80 -14.23
C GLN A 110 -20.92 -4.43 -13.62
N GLY A 111 -20.25 -5.43 -13.07
CA GLY A 111 -18.91 -5.32 -12.55
C GLY A 111 -18.09 -6.54 -12.96
N GLU A 112 -16.79 -6.41 -12.79
CA GLU A 112 -15.82 -7.46 -13.10
C GLU A 112 -15.37 -8.13 -11.80
N VAL A 113 -15.32 -9.45 -11.77
CA VAL A 113 -14.77 -10.17 -10.61
C VAL A 113 -13.24 -10.10 -10.64
N VAL A 114 -12.66 -9.51 -9.60
CA VAL A 114 -11.20 -9.28 -9.48
C VAL A 114 -10.50 -10.41 -8.73
N ASP A 115 -11.12 -10.91 -7.66
CA ASP A 115 -10.61 -12.05 -6.91
C ASP A 115 -11.74 -12.87 -6.28
N ILE A 116 -11.52 -14.16 -6.08
CA ILE A 116 -12.47 -15.08 -5.45
C ILE A 116 -11.82 -15.91 -4.35
N SER A 117 -12.61 -16.28 -3.35
CA SER A 117 -12.25 -17.19 -2.26
C SER A 117 -13.44 -18.04 -1.87
N THR A 118 -13.21 -19.03 -1.01
CA THR A 118 -14.29 -19.86 -0.44
C THR A 118 -15.29 -19.08 0.41
N THR A 119 -14.91 -17.90 0.93
CA THR A 119 -15.75 -17.08 1.81
C THR A 119 -16.30 -15.82 1.14
N GLY A 120 -15.96 -15.57 -0.13
CA GLY A 120 -16.49 -14.41 -0.86
C GLY A 120 -15.66 -14.00 -2.06
N THR A 121 -16.05 -12.89 -2.68
CA THR A 121 -15.48 -12.37 -3.94
C THR A 121 -15.23 -10.85 -3.85
N LYS A 122 -14.33 -10.31 -4.67
CA LYS A 122 -14.14 -8.87 -4.88
C LYS A 122 -14.60 -8.51 -6.29
N ILE A 123 -15.42 -7.46 -6.40
CA ILE A 123 -15.96 -6.97 -7.66
C ILE A 123 -15.51 -5.52 -7.87
N LYS A 124 -15.08 -5.21 -9.09
CA LYS A 124 -14.74 -3.85 -9.54
C LYS A 124 -15.87 -3.32 -10.42
N PHE A 125 -16.28 -2.08 -10.16
CA PHE A 125 -17.25 -1.35 -10.98
C PHE A 125 -16.54 -0.14 -11.61
N GLU A 126 -16.92 0.22 -12.84
CA GLU A 126 -16.27 1.33 -13.57
C GLU A 126 -16.73 2.73 -13.16
N LYS A 127 -17.86 2.84 -12.44
CA LYS A 127 -18.46 4.13 -12.09
C LYS A 127 -18.59 4.28 -10.58
N ASP A 128 -18.32 5.50 -10.11
CA ASP A 128 -18.69 5.92 -8.76
C ASP A 128 -20.21 6.03 -8.68
N PHE A 129 -20.79 5.43 -7.63
CA PHE A 129 -22.22 5.53 -7.37
C PHE A 129 -22.47 6.71 -6.43
N ASP A 130 -23.07 7.77 -6.97
CA ASP A 130 -23.63 8.82 -6.13
C ASP A 130 -24.99 8.33 -5.65
N THR A 131 -25.09 7.92 -4.39
CA THR A 131 -26.33 7.41 -3.76
C THR A 131 -27.34 8.54 -3.46
N LYS A 132 -27.33 9.61 -4.24
CA LYS A 132 -28.23 10.76 -4.16
C LYS A 132 -28.89 10.97 -5.53
N ALA A 133 -29.73 10.03 -5.92
CA ALA A 133 -30.74 10.23 -6.95
C ALA A 133 -32.10 9.98 -6.32
#